data_AF-A0A7K0WW35-F1
#
_entry.id   AF-A0A7K0WW35-F1
#
_cell.length_a   1.000
_cell.length_b   1.000
_cell.length_c   1.000
_cell.angle_alpha   90.00
_cell.angle_beta   90.00
_cell.angle_gamma   90.00
#
_symmetry.space_group_name_H-M   'P 1'
#
loop_
_entity.id
_entity.type
_entity.pdbx_description
1 polymer ?
#
loop_
_entity_poly.entity_id
_entity_poly.type
_entity_poly.pdbx_seq_one_letter_code
_entity_poly.pdbx_strand_id
1 'polypeptide(L)'
;MTRAPRIAQRAEQLLGTAVVATADVAGGDTCHATKLRLSDGTTALAKTAPHVPDGFFESEAAGLRWLAEAAEGADGAPVPDLLAVAPDCLVVRWVEPVRPTPEAAAELGRGLARTHAAGAPGFGAEHDGFIGRLPLPQRPTDTWAEFYAVRRLLPYLKLGRDRGHVTAEQAASIEAVVGRLTTLLPEEPPARLHGDLWNGNVVWGGPSLQSPGSPARGWLVDPAAYGGHREVDLAMLALFGLPHLPQLLEGYESVAPLTEGWEDRVALHQLFPLLVHACLFGGGYGPRAAGLAGRYL
;
A
#
# COMPACT_ATOMS: atom_id res chain seq x y z
N MET A 1 -18.50 -27.93 -3.92
CA MET A 1 -17.10 -28.34 -4.18
C MET A 1 -16.19 -27.39 -3.43
N THR A 2 -15.27 -27.89 -2.61
CA THR A 2 -14.38 -27.05 -1.79
C THR A 2 -13.43 -26.24 -2.68
N ARG A 3 -13.09 -25.02 -2.26
CA ARG A 3 -12.30 -24.04 -3.02
C ARG A 3 -10.79 -24.34 -2.99
N ALA A 4 -10.30 -24.91 -1.88
CA ALA A 4 -8.89 -25.27 -1.68
C ALA A 4 -8.30 -26.21 -2.77
N PRO A 5 -9.00 -27.27 -3.23
CA PRO A 5 -8.52 -28.10 -4.34
C PRO A 5 -8.31 -27.33 -5.65
N ARG A 6 -9.14 -26.32 -5.94
CA ARG A 6 -9.04 -25.55 -7.19
C ARG A 6 -7.86 -24.58 -7.17
N ILE A 7 -7.60 -23.92 -6.05
CA ILE A 7 -6.44 -23.01 -5.95
C ILE A 7 -5.11 -23.76 -5.94
N ALA A 8 -5.05 -24.94 -5.32
CA ALA A 8 -3.87 -25.80 -5.40
C ALA A 8 -3.56 -26.15 -6.85
N GLN A 9 -4.52 -26.71 -7.59
CA GLN A 9 -4.33 -27.05 -9.01
C GLN A 9 -3.95 -25.84 -9.87
N ARG A 10 -4.56 -24.68 -9.62
CA ARG A 10 -4.24 -23.45 -10.35
C ARG A 10 -2.80 -23.00 -10.08
N ALA A 11 -2.36 -23.04 -8.83
CA ALA A 11 -0.98 -22.73 -8.47
C ALA A 11 0.02 -23.73 -9.08
N GLU A 12 -0.30 -25.03 -9.09
CA GLU A 12 0.54 -26.06 -9.74
C GLU A 12 0.71 -25.79 -11.24
N GLN A 13 -0.36 -25.43 -11.94
CA GLN A 13 -0.31 -25.09 -13.36
C GLN A 13 0.55 -23.86 -13.65
N LEU A 14 0.47 -22.84 -12.77
CA LEU A 14 1.22 -21.60 -12.95
C LEU A 14 2.69 -21.74 -12.60
N LEU A 15 3.00 -22.53 -11.57
CA LEU A 15 4.36 -22.66 -11.02
C LEU A 15 5.12 -23.86 -11.57
N GLY A 16 4.43 -24.87 -12.11
CA GLY A 16 5.04 -26.13 -12.54
C GLY A 16 5.50 -27.03 -11.39
N THR A 17 5.14 -26.70 -10.14
CA THR A 17 5.53 -27.44 -8.92
C THR A 17 4.29 -27.89 -8.16
N ALA A 18 4.30 -29.13 -7.68
CA ALA A 18 3.18 -29.72 -6.95
C ALA A 18 2.91 -29.02 -5.61
N VAL A 19 1.64 -28.85 -5.25
CA VAL A 19 1.20 -28.31 -3.95
C VAL A 19 0.98 -29.48 -2.99
N VAL A 20 1.81 -29.57 -1.94
CA VAL A 20 1.76 -30.67 -0.97
C VAL A 20 0.89 -30.35 0.26
N ALA A 21 0.60 -29.08 0.52
CA ALA A 21 -0.34 -28.66 1.57
C ALA A 21 -0.91 -27.27 1.32
N THR A 22 -2.13 -27.04 1.81
CA THR A 22 -2.81 -25.74 1.79
C THR A 22 -3.36 -25.39 3.17
N ALA A 23 -3.34 -24.12 3.56
CA ALA A 23 -4.03 -23.62 4.74
C ALA A 23 -4.66 -22.25 4.44
N ASP A 24 -5.88 -22.02 4.90
CA ASP A 24 -6.52 -20.71 4.78
C ASP A 24 -5.83 -19.70 5.70
N VAL A 25 -5.65 -18.49 5.19
CA VAL A 25 -5.06 -17.37 5.93
C VAL A 25 -6.16 -16.34 6.17
N ALA A 26 -6.39 -16.02 7.44
CA ALA A 26 -7.35 -15.00 7.85
C ALA A 26 -6.76 -13.58 7.70
N GLY A 27 -7.63 -12.57 7.69
CA GLY A 27 -7.22 -11.15 7.79
C GLY A 27 -7.27 -10.33 6.49
N GLY A 28 -7.66 -10.93 5.36
CA GLY A 28 -7.89 -10.17 4.12
C GLY A 28 -9.33 -9.66 3.99
N ASP A 29 -9.50 -8.39 3.64
CA ASP A 29 -10.82 -7.78 3.41
C ASP A 29 -11.29 -7.89 1.95
N THR A 30 -10.34 -8.02 1.01
CA THR A 30 -10.62 -7.99 -0.44
C THR A 30 -10.49 -9.36 -1.09
N CYS A 31 -9.44 -10.09 -0.74
CA CYS A 31 -9.07 -11.38 -1.35
C CYS A 31 -9.12 -12.50 -0.32
N HIS A 32 -9.39 -13.71 -0.82
CA HIS A 32 -9.15 -14.93 -0.07
C HIS A 32 -7.69 -15.32 -0.24
N ALA A 33 -7.01 -15.50 0.89
CA ALA A 33 -5.60 -15.87 0.94
C ALA A 33 -5.45 -17.33 1.38
N THR A 34 -4.65 -18.09 0.64
CA THR A 34 -4.34 -19.49 0.95
C THR A 34 -2.81 -19.66 0.99
N LYS A 35 -2.28 -20.07 2.14
CA LYS A 35 -0.87 -20.47 2.28
C LYS A 35 -0.69 -21.82 1.58
N LEU A 36 0.31 -21.90 0.72
CA LEU A 36 0.69 -23.10 -0.03
C LEU A 36 2.06 -23.58 0.43
N ARG A 37 2.23 -24.89 0.56
CA ARG A 37 3.54 -25.54 0.63
C ARG A 37 3.74 -26.36 -0.63
N LEU A 38 4.82 -26.10 -1.35
CA LEU A 38 5.17 -26.77 -2.59
C LEU A 38 6.10 -27.97 -2.33
N SER A 39 6.18 -28.89 -3.29
CA SER A 39 6.98 -30.11 -3.19
C SER A 39 8.50 -29.85 -3.17
N ASP A 40 8.94 -28.70 -3.67
CA ASP A 40 10.33 -28.25 -3.64
C ASP A 40 10.73 -27.58 -2.31
N GLY A 41 9.79 -27.49 -1.35
CA GLY A 41 10.00 -26.86 -0.06
C GLY A 41 9.66 -25.36 -0.02
N THR A 42 9.29 -24.75 -1.15
CA THR A 42 8.84 -23.35 -1.20
C THR A 42 7.52 -23.19 -0.46
N THR A 43 7.40 -22.12 0.33
CA THR A 43 6.13 -21.69 0.91
C THR A 43 5.66 -20.42 0.19
N ALA A 44 4.39 -20.39 -0.21
CA ALA A 44 3.79 -19.30 -0.96
C ALA A 44 2.45 -18.85 -0.36
N LEU A 45 1.99 -17.68 -0.75
CA LEU A 45 0.65 -17.18 -0.53
C LEU A 45 -0.04 -17.01 -1.88
N ALA A 46 -1.19 -17.67 -2.06
CA ALA A 46 -2.05 -17.46 -3.21
C ALA A 46 -3.26 -16.59 -2.82
N LYS A 47 -3.50 -15.53 -3.59
CA LYS A 47 -4.65 -14.65 -3.45
C LYS A 47 -5.64 -14.89 -4.58
N THR A 48 -6.91 -15.00 -4.23
CA THR A 48 -8.01 -15.10 -5.21
C THR A 48 -9.21 -14.28 -4.76
N ALA A 49 -9.96 -13.74 -5.70
CA ALA A 49 -11.19 -13.03 -5.41
C ALA A 49 -12.23 -13.26 -6.52
N PRO A 50 -13.50 -13.46 -6.17
CA PRO A 50 -14.55 -13.54 -7.19
C PRO A 50 -14.85 -12.15 -7.75
N HIS A 51 -15.19 -12.13 -9.05
CA HIS A 51 -15.69 -10.94 -9.76
C HIS A 51 -14.79 -9.70 -9.61
N VAL A 52 -13.48 -9.89 -9.70
CA VAL A 52 -12.55 -8.76 -9.77
C VAL A 52 -12.58 -8.12 -11.17
N PRO A 53 -12.35 -6.80 -11.27
CA PRO A 53 -12.16 -6.15 -12.56
C PRO A 53 -10.94 -6.71 -13.31
N ASP A 54 -10.92 -6.52 -14.63
CA ASP A 54 -9.76 -6.88 -15.45
C ASP A 54 -8.51 -6.12 -14.97
N GLY A 55 -7.37 -6.81 -14.94
CA GLY A 55 -6.08 -6.23 -14.52
C GLY A 55 -5.90 -6.11 -13.00
N PHE A 56 -6.82 -6.61 -12.18
CA PHE A 56 -6.77 -6.46 -10.72
C PHE A 56 -5.49 -7.04 -10.10
N PHE A 57 -5.18 -8.31 -10.37
CA PHE A 57 -3.97 -8.96 -9.86
C PHE A 57 -2.71 -8.52 -10.61
N GLU A 58 -2.84 -8.19 -11.89
CA GLU A 58 -1.77 -7.64 -12.71
C GLU A 58 -1.29 -6.28 -12.21
N SER A 59 -2.20 -5.44 -11.72
CA SER A 59 -1.87 -4.14 -11.11
C SER A 59 -1.04 -4.33 -9.84
N GLU A 60 -1.43 -5.23 -8.94
CA GLU A 60 -0.66 -5.54 -7.73
C GLU A 60 0.70 -6.14 -8.09
N ALA A 61 0.74 -7.07 -9.05
CA ALA A 61 1.97 -7.67 -9.56
C ALA A 61 2.93 -6.62 -10.16
N ALA A 62 2.41 -5.65 -10.91
CA ALA A 62 3.20 -4.55 -11.45
C ALA A 62 3.78 -3.67 -10.33
N GLY A 63 2.98 -3.35 -9.31
CA GLY A 63 3.44 -2.62 -8.12
C GLY A 63 4.53 -3.36 -7.36
N LEU A 64 4.37 -4.67 -7.13
CA LEU A 64 5.38 -5.51 -6.47
C LEU A 64 6.69 -5.55 -7.27
N ARG A 65 6.63 -5.76 -8.58
CA ARG A 65 7.84 -5.74 -9.43
C ARG A 65 8.55 -4.40 -9.37
N TRP A 66 7.80 -3.30 -9.49
CA TRP A 66 8.37 -1.96 -9.44
C TRP A 66 8.99 -1.68 -8.06
N LEU A 67 8.35 -2.03 -6.95
CA LEU A 67 8.97 -1.87 -5.63
C LEU A 67 10.20 -2.76 -5.43
N ALA A 68 10.21 -3.97 -5.99
CA ALA A 68 11.34 -4.90 -5.91
C ALA A 68 12.61 -4.34 -6.58
N GLU A 69 12.50 -3.59 -7.67
CA GLU A 69 13.66 -2.93 -8.29
C GLU A 69 14.40 -2.00 -7.31
N ALA A 70 13.67 -1.30 -6.45
CA ALA A 70 14.28 -0.43 -5.43
C ALA A 70 14.86 -1.25 -4.26
N ALA A 71 14.20 -2.35 -3.89
CA ALA A 71 14.71 -3.27 -2.89
C ALA A 71 16.07 -3.87 -3.31
N GLU A 72 16.21 -4.27 -4.58
CA GLU A 72 17.43 -4.87 -5.11
C GLU A 72 18.50 -3.84 -5.47
N GLY A 73 18.11 -2.74 -6.13
CA GLY A 73 19.05 -1.76 -6.69
C GLY A 73 19.52 -0.69 -5.70
N ALA A 74 18.74 -0.43 -4.65
CA ALA A 74 19.01 0.64 -3.69
C ALA A 74 18.91 0.17 -2.23
N ASP A 75 18.89 -1.15 -1.98
CA ASP A 75 18.66 -1.72 -0.64
C ASP A 75 17.38 -1.18 -0.01
N GLY A 76 16.34 -0.95 -0.82
CA GLY A 76 15.05 -0.43 -0.37
C GLY A 76 14.28 -1.40 0.54
N ALA A 77 13.11 -0.96 1.00
CA ALA A 77 12.23 -1.81 1.80
C ALA A 77 11.86 -3.09 1.03
N PRO A 78 11.97 -4.28 1.65
CA PRO A 78 11.76 -5.54 0.95
C PRO A 78 10.28 -5.80 0.66
N VAL A 79 10.00 -6.38 -0.50
CA VAL A 79 8.69 -6.89 -0.92
C VAL A 79 8.79 -8.40 -1.19
N PRO A 80 7.72 -9.19 -1.00
CA PRO A 80 7.75 -10.61 -1.32
C PRO A 80 7.98 -10.86 -2.81
N ASP A 81 8.80 -11.88 -3.13
CA ASP A 81 8.97 -12.31 -4.51
C ASP A 81 7.63 -12.68 -5.14
N LEU A 82 7.37 -12.09 -6.31
CA LEU A 82 6.25 -12.49 -7.16
C LEU A 82 6.57 -13.83 -7.84
N LEU A 83 5.80 -14.87 -7.52
CA LEU A 83 6.01 -16.21 -8.08
C LEU A 83 5.16 -16.44 -9.34
N ALA A 84 3.92 -15.98 -9.34
CA ALA A 84 3.03 -16.03 -10.49
C ALA A 84 1.94 -14.96 -10.44
N VAL A 85 1.45 -14.57 -11.61
CA VAL A 85 0.27 -13.71 -11.76
C VAL A 85 -0.60 -14.23 -12.91
N ALA A 86 -1.91 -14.20 -12.71
CA ALA A 86 -2.94 -14.48 -13.71
C ALA A 86 -4.19 -13.63 -13.40
N PRO A 87 -5.14 -13.49 -14.35
CA PRO A 87 -6.34 -12.67 -14.14
C PRO A 87 -7.20 -13.09 -12.94
N ASP A 88 -7.09 -14.34 -12.50
CA ASP A 88 -7.87 -14.93 -11.42
C ASP A 88 -7.08 -15.13 -10.11
N CYS A 89 -5.75 -14.94 -10.13
CA CYS A 89 -4.94 -15.11 -8.93
C CYS A 89 -3.56 -14.43 -8.98
N LEU A 90 -3.06 -14.10 -7.79
CA LEU A 90 -1.68 -13.69 -7.55
C LEU A 90 -1.01 -14.69 -6.60
N VAL A 91 0.22 -15.10 -6.89
CA VAL A 91 1.01 -15.96 -6.01
C VAL A 91 2.33 -15.28 -5.68
N VAL A 92 2.56 -15.06 -4.39
CA VAL A 92 3.78 -14.44 -3.86
C VAL A 92 4.47 -15.36 -2.86
N ARG A 93 5.76 -15.13 -2.61
CA ARG A 93 6.48 -15.87 -1.57
C ARG A 93 5.88 -15.59 -0.20
N TRP A 94 5.79 -16.63 0.61
CA TRP A 94 5.33 -16.49 1.99
C TRP A 94 6.41 -15.83 2.85
N VAL A 95 6.04 -14.79 3.59
CA VAL A 95 6.86 -14.17 4.62
C VAL A 95 6.46 -14.78 5.96
N GLU A 96 7.40 -15.41 6.67
CA GLU A 96 7.11 -16.06 7.95
C GLU A 96 7.00 -15.00 9.07
N PRO A 97 5.80 -14.80 9.66
CA PRO A 97 5.59 -13.70 10.59
C PRO A 97 6.35 -13.88 11.91
N VAL A 98 6.95 -12.80 12.38
CA VAL A 98 7.63 -12.68 13.68
C VAL A 98 7.12 -11.44 14.40
N ARG A 99 7.53 -11.27 15.67
CA ARG A 99 7.21 -10.04 16.40
C ARG A 99 8.03 -8.86 15.86
N PRO A 100 7.43 -7.67 15.73
CA PRO A 100 8.19 -6.47 15.40
C PRO A 100 9.20 -6.17 16.52
N THR A 101 10.33 -5.58 16.15
CA THR A 101 11.30 -5.02 17.09
C THR A 101 11.62 -3.57 16.72
N PRO A 102 12.08 -2.75 17.68
CA PRO A 102 12.55 -1.39 17.41
C PRO A 102 13.60 -1.33 16.28
N GLU A 103 14.53 -2.27 16.26
CA GLU A 103 15.62 -2.34 15.28
C GLU A 103 15.10 -2.66 13.88
N ALA A 104 14.17 -3.61 13.77
CA ALA A 104 13.53 -3.96 12.50
C ALA A 104 12.70 -2.79 11.96
N ALA A 105 12.07 -2.01 12.83
CA ALA A 105 11.32 -0.82 12.44
C ALA A 105 12.23 0.31 11.95
N ALA A 106 13.34 0.56 12.64
CA ALA A 106 14.33 1.53 12.18
C ALA A 106 14.95 1.13 10.83
N GLU A 107 15.22 -0.16 10.61
CA GLU A 107 15.69 -0.64 9.30
C GLU A 107 14.63 -0.51 8.22
N LEU A 108 13.36 -0.83 8.53
CA LEU A 108 12.27 -0.58 7.60
C LEU A 108 12.18 0.91 7.23
N GLY A 109 12.38 1.81 8.18
CA GLY A 109 12.42 3.26 7.94
C GLY A 109 13.50 3.65 6.94
N ARG A 110 14.73 3.17 7.16
CA ARG A 110 15.85 3.39 6.23
C ARG A 110 15.58 2.82 4.84
N GLY A 111 15.08 1.58 4.77
CA GLY A 111 14.70 0.94 3.51
C GLY A 111 13.61 1.70 2.77
N LEU A 112 12.57 2.17 3.48
CA LEU A 112 11.48 2.94 2.89
C LEU A 112 11.97 4.30 2.35
N ALA A 113 12.89 4.97 3.05
CA ALA A 113 13.52 6.19 2.56
C ALA A 113 14.28 5.94 1.25
N ARG A 114 15.04 4.84 1.15
CA ARG A 114 15.74 4.45 -0.09
C ARG A 114 14.77 4.07 -1.20
N THR A 115 13.67 3.38 -0.87
CA THR A 115 12.60 3.08 -1.84
C THR A 115 12.02 4.37 -2.41
N HIS A 116 11.64 5.34 -1.57
CA HIS A 116 11.14 6.62 -2.04
C HIS A 116 12.17 7.39 -2.88
N ALA A 117 13.43 7.41 -2.45
CA ALA A 117 14.53 8.10 -3.14
C ALA A 117 14.90 7.48 -4.49
N ALA A 118 14.57 6.20 -4.74
CA ALA A 118 14.69 5.60 -6.07
C ALA A 118 13.80 6.30 -7.12
N GLY A 119 12.81 7.07 -6.66
CA GLY A 119 12.02 7.98 -7.49
C GLY A 119 11.08 7.29 -8.47
N ALA A 120 10.31 8.14 -9.17
CA ALA A 120 9.43 7.74 -10.26
C ALA A 120 9.58 8.68 -11.47
N PRO A 121 9.18 8.26 -12.68
CA PRO A 121 9.23 9.13 -13.87
C PRO A 121 8.31 10.36 -13.79
N GLY A 122 7.28 10.33 -12.94
CA GLY A 122 6.29 11.38 -12.77
C GLY A 122 5.32 11.04 -11.64
N PHE A 123 4.40 11.94 -11.32
CA PHE A 123 3.29 11.63 -10.42
C PHE A 123 2.32 10.65 -11.09
N GLY A 124 1.91 9.60 -10.39
CA GLY A 124 1.04 8.55 -10.91
C GLY A 124 1.77 7.36 -11.52
N ALA A 125 1.14 6.73 -12.51
CA ALA A 125 1.64 5.56 -13.23
C ALA A 125 1.06 5.53 -14.66
N GLU A 126 1.60 4.67 -15.52
CA GLU A 126 1.16 4.54 -16.92
C GLU A 126 -0.29 4.06 -17.05
N HIS A 127 -0.75 3.22 -16.13
CA HIS A 127 -2.10 2.64 -16.13
C HIS A 127 -2.79 2.90 -14.80
N ASP A 128 -4.11 3.10 -14.86
CA ASP A 128 -4.96 3.13 -13.67
C ASP A 128 -4.85 1.78 -12.93
N GLY A 129 -4.95 1.82 -11.60
CA GLY A 129 -4.81 0.65 -10.74
C GLY A 129 -6.00 0.47 -9.82
N PHE A 130 -5.76 -0.15 -8.67
CA PHE A 130 -6.79 -0.39 -7.65
C PHE A 130 -6.28 -0.03 -6.25
N ILE A 131 -7.18 0.47 -5.40
CA ILE A 131 -6.98 0.56 -3.96
C ILE A 131 -8.17 -0.13 -3.26
N GLY A 132 -7.87 -1.22 -2.54
CA GLY A 132 -8.90 -2.21 -2.23
C GLY A 132 -9.60 -2.68 -3.51
N ARG A 133 -10.92 -2.51 -3.62
CA ARG A 133 -11.69 -2.80 -4.85
C ARG A 133 -12.06 -1.55 -5.66
N LEU A 134 -11.62 -0.37 -5.25
CA LEU A 134 -11.94 0.86 -5.95
C LEU A 134 -10.94 1.10 -7.08
N PRO A 135 -11.38 1.62 -8.24
CA PRO A 135 -10.46 2.14 -9.24
C PRO A 135 -9.58 3.23 -8.63
N LEU A 136 -8.29 3.16 -8.91
CA LEU A 136 -7.29 4.16 -8.53
C LEU A 136 -6.82 4.86 -9.81
N PRO A 137 -7.31 6.08 -10.10
CA PRO A 137 -6.81 6.87 -11.22
C PRO A 137 -5.32 7.19 -11.02
N GLN A 138 -4.51 6.92 -12.04
CA GLN A 138 -3.04 7.05 -11.99
C GLN A 138 -2.48 7.94 -13.09
N ARG A 139 -3.29 8.37 -14.07
CA ARG A 139 -2.79 9.19 -15.18
C ARG A 139 -2.01 10.42 -14.68
N PRO A 140 -0.78 10.64 -15.20
CA PRO A 140 0.09 11.71 -14.71
C PRO A 140 -0.49 13.11 -14.80
N THR A 141 0.05 13.98 -13.95
CA THR A 141 -0.16 15.44 -13.93
C THR A 141 1.19 16.12 -13.70
N ASP A 142 1.25 17.43 -13.93
CA ASP A 142 2.51 18.17 -13.86
C ASP A 142 2.98 18.42 -12.43
N THR A 143 2.04 18.59 -11.50
CA THR A 143 2.33 18.89 -10.08
C THR A 143 1.70 17.88 -9.13
N TRP A 144 2.29 17.74 -7.94
CA TRP A 144 1.71 16.92 -6.88
C TRP A 144 0.38 17.47 -6.38
N ALA A 145 0.26 18.80 -6.23
CA ALA A 145 -0.97 19.44 -5.76
C ALA A 145 -2.16 19.13 -6.69
N GLU A 146 -1.94 19.22 -8.00
CA GLU A 146 -2.93 18.81 -8.99
C GLU A 146 -3.23 17.32 -8.87
N PHE A 147 -2.21 16.46 -8.88
CA PHE A 147 -2.37 15.01 -8.79
C PHE A 147 -3.23 14.61 -7.58
N TYR A 148 -2.87 15.13 -6.41
CA TYR A 148 -3.54 14.82 -5.15
C TYR A 148 -5.01 15.29 -5.19
N ALA A 149 -5.28 16.49 -5.71
CA ALA A 149 -6.65 16.96 -5.91
C ALA A 149 -7.45 16.03 -6.82
N VAL A 150 -7.00 15.83 -8.07
CA VAL A 150 -7.82 15.25 -9.13
C VAL A 150 -7.77 13.73 -9.21
N ARG A 151 -6.78 13.08 -8.57
CA ARG A 151 -6.60 11.61 -8.56
C ARG A 151 -6.75 10.98 -7.18
N ARG A 152 -6.66 11.76 -6.09
CA ARG A 152 -6.72 11.22 -4.71
C ARG A 152 -7.86 11.78 -3.87
N LEU A 153 -8.24 13.05 -4.01
CA LEU A 153 -9.31 13.61 -3.19
C LEU A 153 -10.66 13.64 -3.92
N LEU A 154 -10.77 14.35 -5.03
CA LEU A 154 -12.05 14.64 -5.69
C LEU A 154 -12.82 13.38 -6.15
N PRO A 155 -12.19 12.33 -6.73
CA PRO A 155 -12.92 11.13 -7.16
C PRO A 155 -13.58 10.40 -5.99
N TYR A 156 -12.87 10.28 -4.86
CA TYR A 156 -13.35 9.58 -3.68
C TYR A 156 -14.29 10.45 -2.85
N LEU A 157 -14.09 11.77 -2.86
CA LEU A 157 -15.06 12.69 -2.27
C LEU A 157 -16.41 12.58 -2.99
N LYS A 158 -16.40 12.62 -4.33
CA LYS A 158 -17.60 12.43 -5.14
C LYS A 158 -18.25 11.07 -4.85
N LEU A 159 -17.48 9.98 -4.87
CA LEU A 159 -18.02 8.65 -4.60
C LEU A 159 -18.60 8.54 -3.18
N GLY A 160 -17.92 9.10 -2.18
CA GLY A 160 -18.39 9.16 -0.80
C GLY A 160 -19.69 9.96 -0.65
N ARG A 161 -19.84 11.06 -1.41
CA ARG A 161 -21.08 11.85 -1.49
C ARG A 161 -22.21 11.08 -2.15
N ASP A 162 -21.94 10.46 -3.30
CA ASP A 162 -22.93 9.67 -4.05
C ASP A 162 -23.43 8.46 -3.24
N ARG A 163 -22.58 7.89 -2.37
CA ARG A 163 -22.94 6.80 -1.44
C ARG A 163 -23.57 7.28 -0.12
N GLY A 164 -23.68 8.59 0.11
CA GLY A 164 -24.22 9.16 1.35
C GLY A 164 -23.31 8.99 2.59
N HIS A 165 -22.03 8.63 2.39
CA HIS A 165 -21.05 8.46 3.47
C HIS A 165 -20.35 9.77 3.85
N VAL A 166 -20.50 10.81 3.03
CA VAL A 166 -20.02 12.17 3.27
C VAL A 166 -21.20 13.12 3.10
N THR A 167 -21.38 14.09 4.01
CA THR A 167 -22.44 15.12 3.90
C THR A 167 -22.01 16.30 3.01
N ALA A 168 -22.94 17.19 2.65
CA ALA A 168 -22.63 18.35 1.81
C ALA A 168 -21.65 19.29 2.51
N GLU A 169 -21.90 19.53 3.80
CA GLU A 169 -21.04 20.34 4.67
C GLU A 169 -19.63 19.74 4.80
N GLN A 170 -19.54 18.42 5.01
CA GLN A 170 -18.26 17.73 5.08
C GLN A 170 -17.47 17.82 3.77
N ALA A 171 -18.15 17.70 2.62
CA ALA A 171 -17.50 17.88 1.34
C ALA A 171 -17.03 19.31 1.12
N ALA A 172 -17.82 20.31 1.50
CA ALA A 172 -17.43 21.71 1.35
C ALA A 172 -16.11 22.03 2.09
N SER A 173 -15.90 21.47 3.28
CA SER A 173 -14.62 21.61 4.01
C SER A 173 -13.44 21.01 3.25
N ILE A 174 -13.63 19.84 2.63
CA ILE A 174 -12.57 19.16 1.87
C ILE A 174 -12.29 19.89 0.55
N GLU A 175 -13.34 20.35 -0.15
CA GLU A 175 -13.23 21.16 -1.37
C GLU A 175 -12.50 22.49 -1.13
N ALA A 176 -12.76 23.13 0.02
CA ALA A 176 -12.06 24.35 0.41
C ALA A 176 -10.55 24.11 0.62
N VAL A 177 -10.15 22.96 1.16
CA VAL A 177 -8.74 22.56 1.24
C VAL A 177 -8.14 22.25 -0.13
N VAL A 178 -8.90 21.61 -1.03
CA VAL A 178 -8.46 21.35 -2.42
C VAL A 178 -8.04 22.65 -3.11
N GLY A 179 -8.80 23.74 -2.92
CA GLY A 179 -8.47 25.07 -3.45
C GLY A 179 -7.19 25.71 -2.90
N ARG A 180 -6.58 25.14 -1.84
CA ARG A 180 -5.38 25.65 -1.17
C ARG A 180 -4.16 24.74 -1.31
N LEU A 181 -4.28 23.60 -1.98
CA LEU A 181 -3.23 22.58 -2.03
C LEU A 181 -1.90 23.10 -2.57
N THR A 182 -1.91 24.00 -3.55
CA THR A 182 -0.69 24.62 -4.11
C THR A 182 0.09 25.46 -3.10
N THR A 183 -0.53 25.86 -1.99
CA THR A 183 0.13 26.59 -0.89
C THR A 183 0.46 25.68 0.29
N LEU A 184 -0.34 24.61 0.49
CA LEU A 184 -0.18 23.70 1.63
C LEU A 184 0.82 22.58 1.37
N LEU A 185 0.99 22.16 0.11
CA LEU A 185 1.89 21.08 -0.28
C LEU A 185 3.18 21.67 -0.86
N PRO A 186 4.35 21.20 -0.41
CA PRO A 186 5.61 21.60 -1.01
C PRO A 186 5.78 20.93 -2.39
N GLU A 187 6.61 21.54 -3.22
CA GLU A 187 7.11 20.93 -4.44
C GLU A 187 8.27 19.99 -4.08
N GLU A 188 8.14 18.71 -4.40
CA GLU A 188 9.21 17.72 -4.29
C GLU A 188 9.14 16.73 -5.48
N PRO A 189 10.27 16.12 -5.89
CA PRO A 189 10.26 15.10 -6.94
C PRO A 189 9.37 13.90 -6.55
N PRO A 190 8.75 13.23 -7.53
CA PRO A 190 7.90 12.08 -7.26
C PRO A 190 8.70 10.91 -6.69
N ALA A 191 8.30 10.46 -5.50
CA ALA A 191 8.82 9.28 -4.83
C ALA A 191 8.10 8.01 -5.30
N ARG A 192 8.79 6.87 -5.22
CA ARG A 192 8.23 5.54 -5.50
C ARG A 192 7.44 5.03 -4.29
N LEU A 193 6.13 5.25 -4.30
CA LEU A 193 5.26 4.92 -3.16
C LEU A 193 4.79 3.48 -3.18
N HIS A 194 4.60 2.91 -1.99
CA HIS A 194 3.76 1.74 -1.77
C HIS A 194 2.28 2.06 -2.04
N GLY A 195 1.81 3.22 -1.59
CA GLY A 195 0.50 3.79 -1.97
C GLY A 195 -0.69 3.34 -1.13
N ASP A 196 -0.54 2.27 -0.34
CA ASP A 196 -1.51 1.80 0.67
C ASP A 196 -0.79 1.34 1.95
N LEU A 197 0.18 2.12 2.46
CA LEU A 197 1.09 1.66 3.52
C LEU A 197 0.54 1.87 4.94
N TRP A 198 -0.38 1.00 5.37
CA TRP A 198 -0.83 0.92 6.77
C TRP A 198 -0.25 -0.32 7.46
N ASN A 199 -0.48 -0.47 8.78
CA ASN A 199 0.14 -1.55 9.55
C ASN A 199 -0.18 -2.97 9.06
N GLY A 200 -1.36 -3.21 8.46
CA GLY A 200 -1.75 -4.50 7.91
C GLY A 200 -0.93 -4.89 6.66
N ASN A 201 -0.37 -3.90 5.97
CA ASN A 201 0.48 -4.07 4.80
C ASN A 201 1.98 -4.10 5.14
N VAL A 202 2.32 -4.18 6.44
CA VAL A 202 3.67 -4.42 6.92
C VAL A 202 3.72 -5.78 7.63
N VAL A 203 4.29 -6.77 6.96
CA VAL A 203 4.53 -8.09 7.54
C VAL A 203 5.93 -8.12 8.15
N TRP A 204 6.01 -8.16 9.48
CA TRP A 204 7.27 -8.38 10.18
C TRP A 204 7.71 -9.83 9.95
N GLY A 205 8.70 -10.03 9.08
CA GLY A 205 9.21 -11.34 8.69
C GLY A 205 10.58 -11.61 9.29
N GLY A 206 10.88 -12.86 9.58
CA GLY A 206 12.19 -13.25 10.16
C GLY A 206 12.65 -14.64 9.70
N PRO A 207 13.47 -15.34 10.51
CA PRO A 207 13.98 -16.65 10.17
C PRO A 207 12.87 -17.59 9.73
N SER A 208 13.04 -18.21 8.56
CA SER A 208 12.15 -19.24 8.05
C SER A 208 12.91 -20.56 7.88
N LEU A 209 12.19 -21.64 7.57
CA LEU A 209 12.82 -22.91 7.20
C LEU A 209 13.75 -22.77 5.99
N GLN A 210 13.44 -21.85 5.06
CA GLN A 210 14.27 -21.58 3.88
C GLN A 210 15.41 -20.59 4.15
N SER A 211 15.37 -19.85 5.26
CA SER A 211 16.39 -18.86 5.60
C SER A 211 16.62 -18.82 7.13
N PRO A 212 17.16 -19.91 7.71
CA PRO A 212 17.43 -20.02 9.13
C PRO A 212 18.58 -19.06 9.49
N GLY A 213 18.24 -17.93 10.10
CA GLY A 213 19.21 -16.89 10.50
C GLY A 213 18.99 -15.52 9.84
N SER A 214 17.99 -15.37 8.96
CA SER A 214 17.61 -14.04 8.46
C SER A 214 17.09 -13.16 9.63
N PRO A 215 17.53 -11.90 9.76
CA PRO A 215 17.07 -11.04 10.84
C PRO A 215 15.59 -10.69 10.65
N ALA A 216 14.93 -10.30 11.74
CA ALA A 216 13.60 -9.72 11.66
C ALA A 216 13.64 -8.42 10.84
N ARG A 217 12.72 -8.27 9.89
CA ARG A 217 12.59 -7.10 9.02
C ARG A 217 11.13 -6.89 8.61
N GLY A 218 10.74 -5.64 8.36
CA GLY A 218 9.42 -5.34 7.82
C GLY A 218 9.37 -5.58 6.31
N TRP A 219 8.41 -6.36 5.84
CA TRP A 219 8.14 -6.58 4.43
C TRP A 219 6.87 -5.85 4.02
N LEU A 220 6.94 -5.13 2.90
CA LEU A 220 5.79 -4.42 2.35
C LEU A 220 4.97 -5.35 1.46
N VAL A 221 3.67 -5.42 1.69
CA VAL A 221 2.75 -6.29 0.95
C VAL A 221 1.53 -5.51 0.47
N ASP A 222 0.87 -6.02 -0.57
CA ASP A 222 -0.39 -5.48 -1.08
C ASP A 222 -0.28 -4.02 -1.57
N PRO A 223 0.69 -3.70 -2.44
CA PRO A 223 0.90 -2.32 -2.88
C PRO A 223 -0.19 -1.85 -3.83
N ALA A 224 -0.55 -0.57 -3.67
CA ALA A 224 -1.27 0.21 -4.67
C ALA A 224 -0.30 1.25 -5.27
N ALA A 225 0.83 0.78 -5.80
CA ALA A 225 2.03 1.59 -6.04
C ALA A 225 1.89 2.66 -7.14
N TYR A 226 2.55 3.81 -6.94
CA TYR A 226 2.63 4.91 -7.90
C TYR A 226 3.70 5.93 -7.53
N GLY A 227 4.03 6.83 -8.46
CA GLY A 227 4.83 8.03 -8.19
C GLY A 227 4.04 9.07 -7.40
N GLY A 228 4.50 9.51 -6.24
CA GLY A 228 3.75 10.45 -5.41
C GLY A 228 4.61 11.19 -4.39
N HIS A 229 3.99 11.97 -3.53
CA HIS A 229 4.68 12.63 -2.41
C HIS A 229 4.97 11.62 -1.30
N ARG A 230 6.22 11.53 -0.86
CA ARG A 230 6.71 10.47 0.05
C ARG A 230 6.02 10.46 1.42
N GLU A 231 5.53 11.62 1.85
CA GLU A 231 4.75 11.77 3.09
C GLU A 231 3.43 10.98 3.09
N VAL A 232 2.89 10.59 1.92
CA VAL A 232 1.64 9.81 1.86
C VAL A 232 1.75 8.48 2.59
N ASP A 233 2.82 7.72 2.35
CA ASP A 233 3.04 6.42 2.97
C ASP A 233 3.28 6.56 4.48
N LEU A 234 4.04 7.57 4.91
CA LEU A 234 4.29 7.85 6.32
C LEU A 234 3.00 8.29 7.06
N ALA A 235 2.19 9.12 6.42
CA ALA A 235 0.92 9.59 6.97
C ALA A 235 -0.09 8.43 7.13
N MET A 236 -0.06 7.45 6.22
CA MET A 236 -0.88 6.24 6.30
C MET A 236 -0.45 5.32 7.44
N LEU A 237 0.86 5.13 7.65
CA LEU A 237 1.40 4.42 8.82
C LEU A 237 0.98 5.08 10.14
N ALA A 238 0.98 6.41 10.20
CA ALA A 238 0.54 7.18 11.36
C ALA A 238 -0.98 7.10 11.60
N LEU A 239 -1.79 6.94 10.55
CA LEU A 239 -3.26 7.01 10.64
C LEU A 239 -3.87 5.86 11.45
N PHE A 240 -3.37 4.65 11.21
CA PHE A 240 -3.81 3.41 11.87
C PHE A 240 -2.82 2.90 12.92
N GLY A 241 -1.67 3.56 13.05
CA GLY A 241 -0.59 3.24 13.99
C GLY A 241 0.22 2.03 13.54
N LEU A 242 1.55 2.19 13.46
CA LEU A 242 2.49 1.09 13.26
C LEU A 242 3.22 0.79 14.58
N PRO A 243 3.44 -0.48 14.95
CA PRO A 243 4.37 -0.83 16.02
C PRO A 243 5.75 -0.19 15.78
N HIS A 244 6.28 0.48 16.80
CA HIS A 244 7.58 1.19 16.73
C HIS A 244 7.66 2.28 15.65
N LEU A 245 6.53 2.95 15.35
CA LEU A 245 6.51 4.08 14.42
C LEU A 245 7.59 5.15 14.70
N PRO A 246 7.88 5.56 15.95
CA PRO A 246 8.96 6.52 16.21
C PRO A 246 10.33 6.06 15.71
N GLN A 247 10.66 4.77 15.89
CA GLN A 247 11.93 4.21 15.41
C GLN A 247 11.97 4.12 13.88
N LEU A 248 10.84 3.82 13.24
CA LEU A 248 10.73 3.86 11.79
C LEU A 248 10.97 5.28 11.27
N LEU A 249 10.33 6.30 11.86
CA LEU A 249 10.49 7.68 11.44
C LEU A 249 11.94 8.16 11.65
N GLU A 250 12.55 7.85 12.80
CA GLU A 250 13.98 8.13 13.05
C GLU A 250 14.89 7.47 12.00
N GLY A 251 14.64 6.19 11.69
CA GLY A 251 15.37 5.48 10.64
C GLY A 251 15.18 6.11 9.27
N TYR A 252 13.96 6.53 8.93
CA TYR A 252 13.64 7.19 7.68
C TYR A 252 14.36 8.55 7.54
N GLU A 253 14.24 9.42 8.55
CA GLU A 253 14.86 10.75 8.53
C GLU A 253 16.39 10.70 8.55
N SER A 254 16.99 9.63 9.07
CA SER A 254 18.44 9.41 9.01
C SER A 254 18.98 9.26 7.57
N VAL A 255 18.11 8.91 6.61
CA VAL A 255 18.45 8.70 5.20
C VAL A 255 17.89 9.79 4.31
N ALA A 256 16.63 10.16 4.50
CA ALA A 256 15.92 11.16 3.70
C ALA A 256 15.13 12.12 4.60
N PRO A 257 15.78 13.16 5.15
CA PRO A 257 15.14 14.13 6.05
C PRO A 257 13.83 14.67 5.48
N LEU A 258 12.81 14.80 6.33
CA LEU A 258 11.52 15.34 5.92
C LEU A 258 11.56 16.86 5.82
N THR A 259 10.80 17.42 4.88
CA THR A 259 10.74 18.87 4.69
C THR A 259 10.10 19.51 5.92
N GLU A 260 10.61 20.67 6.35
CA GLU A 260 10.05 21.43 7.48
C GLU A 260 8.51 21.54 7.39
N GLY A 261 7.83 21.38 8.53
CA GLY A 261 6.37 21.37 8.60
C GLY A 261 5.69 20.07 8.15
N TRP A 262 6.42 18.97 7.94
CA TRP A 262 5.81 17.68 7.56
C TRP A 262 4.83 17.16 8.60
N GLU A 263 5.08 17.40 9.89
CA GLU A 263 4.19 16.99 10.99
C GLU A 263 2.80 17.63 10.83
N ASP A 264 2.76 18.91 10.43
CA ASP A 264 1.53 19.63 10.15
C ASP A 264 0.83 19.11 8.88
N ARG A 265 1.56 18.51 7.93
CA ARG A 265 1.03 17.94 6.69
C ARG A 265 0.54 16.49 6.83
N VAL A 266 0.85 15.79 7.92
CA VAL A 266 0.38 14.41 8.14
C VAL A 266 -1.14 14.31 7.97
N ALA A 267 -1.91 15.21 8.60
CA ALA A 267 -3.37 15.18 8.49
C ALA A 267 -3.89 15.53 7.08
N LEU A 268 -3.14 16.30 6.29
CA LEU A 268 -3.46 16.62 4.91
C LEU A 268 -3.30 15.38 4.00
N HIS A 269 -2.21 14.63 4.18
CA HIS A 269 -1.96 13.38 3.47
C HIS A 269 -2.90 12.24 3.92
N GLN A 270 -3.46 12.31 5.13
CA GLN A 270 -4.46 11.35 5.62
C GLN A 270 -5.85 11.53 5.00
N LEU A 271 -6.13 12.65 4.32
CA LEU A 271 -7.43 12.86 3.66
C LEU A 271 -7.72 11.79 2.61
N PHE A 272 -6.73 11.41 1.80
CA PHE A 272 -6.88 10.37 0.78
C PHE A 272 -7.30 9.02 1.37
N PRO A 273 -6.53 8.38 2.27
CA PRO A 273 -6.92 7.08 2.81
C PRO A 273 -8.23 7.14 3.60
N LEU A 274 -8.54 8.25 4.29
CA LEU A 274 -9.84 8.42 4.96
C LEU A 274 -11.00 8.46 3.97
N LEU A 275 -10.86 9.15 2.83
CA LEU A 275 -11.88 9.16 1.79
C LEU A 275 -12.07 7.79 1.13
N VAL A 276 -10.98 7.05 0.91
CA VAL A 276 -11.03 5.66 0.43
C VAL A 276 -11.80 4.78 1.42
N HIS A 277 -11.49 4.87 2.72
CA HIS A 277 -12.20 4.12 3.77
C HIS A 277 -13.66 4.55 3.90
N ALA A 278 -13.97 5.84 3.75
CA ALA A 278 -15.34 6.31 3.71
C ALA A 278 -16.09 5.69 2.52
N CYS A 279 -15.47 5.59 1.35
CA CYS A 279 -16.08 4.94 0.19
C CYS A 279 -16.33 3.44 0.42
N LEU A 280 -15.35 2.72 0.97
CA LEU A 280 -15.41 1.27 1.17
C LEU A 280 -16.33 0.85 2.32
N PHE A 281 -16.26 1.57 3.45
CA PHE A 281 -16.83 1.11 4.73
C PHE A 281 -17.84 2.09 5.36
N GLY A 282 -17.92 3.34 4.87
CA GLY A 282 -18.81 4.36 5.41
C GLY A 282 -18.47 4.76 6.84
N GLY A 283 -19.48 4.87 7.71
CA GLY A 283 -19.27 5.16 9.13
C GLY A 283 -18.61 6.52 9.41
N GLY A 284 -17.64 6.52 10.32
CA GLY A 284 -17.00 7.75 10.84
C GLY A 284 -15.89 8.34 9.98
N TYR A 285 -15.50 7.70 8.87
CA TYR A 285 -14.34 8.13 8.07
C TYR A 285 -14.56 9.47 7.33
N GLY A 286 -15.74 9.68 6.75
CA GLY A 286 -16.11 10.96 6.11
C GLY A 286 -16.08 12.15 7.09
N PRO A 287 -16.78 12.05 8.25
CA PRO A 287 -16.68 13.06 9.31
C PRO A 287 -15.24 13.32 9.79
N ARG A 288 -14.42 12.27 9.95
CA ARG A 288 -13.02 12.41 10.35
C ARG A 288 -12.20 13.15 9.30
N ALA A 289 -12.37 12.84 8.01
CA ALA A 289 -11.70 13.54 6.93
C ALA A 289 -12.04 15.04 6.92
N ALA A 290 -13.32 15.38 7.05
CA ALA A 290 -13.75 16.78 7.11
C ALA A 290 -13.20 17.52 8.33
N GLY A 291 -13.15 16.86 9.50
CA GLY A 291 -12.55 17.42 10.71
C GLY A 291 -11.03 17.68 10.59
N LEU A 292 -10.30 16.82 9.87
CA LEU A 292 -8.89 17.07 9.55
C LEU A 292 -8.74 18.21 8.53
N ALA A 293 -9.58 18.24 7.49
CA ALA A 293 -9.58 19.31 6.49
C ALA A 293 -9.79 20.69 7.12
N GLY A 294 -10.69 20.80 8.11
CA GLY A 294 -10.96 22.06 8.82
C GLY A 294 -9.75 22.68 9.55
N ARG A 295 -8.65 21.93 9.75
CA ARG A 295 -7.41 22.48 10.33
C ARG A 295 -6.62 23.35 9.36
N TYR A 296 -6.92 23.26 8.06
CA TYR A 296 -6.22 23.95 6.98
C TYR A 296 -7.07 25.04 6.33
N LEU A 297 -8.20 25.40 6.93
CA LEU A 297 -9.09 26.49 6.52
C LEU A 297 -8.82 27.72 7.39
#